data_AF-A0A819GKC8-F1
#
_entry.id   AF-A0A819GKC8-F1
#
_cell.length_a   1.000
_cell.length_b   1.000
_cell.length_c   1.000
_cell.angle_alpha   90.00
_cell.angle_beta   90.00
_cell.angle_gamma   90.00
#
_symmetry.space_group_name_H-M   'P 1'
#
loop_
_entity.id
_entity.type
_entity.pdbx_description
1 polymer ?
#
loop_
_entity_poly.entity_id
_entity_poly.type
_entity_poly.pdbx_seq_one_letter_code
_entity_poly.pdbx_strand_id
1 'polypeptide(L)'
;LYGDCNSTTPDCFFLPITNCSIPSKVDGNQTITINAKFGHWSKSIIPSTFQNQTFNWYRVQIIFYLIRYKPETLAHVLNAISKQFQPSSIDLHHPYIAVYVRRSDKVRKKEMSRAFTLKQYFDLFDAHARQANISTIYINSEDEKVFNEFVQINKEKQGYYKLLNLTLPRNIVFGSLIHMTKQQRGKIVLEFLTDLFIEANADLHVGTLTSNWCRLVDEMRLALGKLIPFYTPEQIYRV
;
A
#
# COMPACT_ATOMS: atom_id res chain seq x y z
N LEU A 1 7.41 20.78 -8.67
CA LEU A 1 6.30 19.93 -8.15
C LEU A 1 5.52 20.54 -6.97
N TYR A 2 6.01 21.58 -6.28
CA TYR A 2 5.43 22.00 -4.99
C TYR A 2 4.63 23.32 -4.99
N GLY A 3 4.28 23.88 -6.15
CA GLY A 3 3.55 25.16 -6.23
C GLY A 3 2.06 25.03 -5.92
N ASP A 4 1.34 24.15 -6.62
CA ASP A 4 -0.13 24.17 -6.62
C ASP A 4 -0.80 22.82 -6.31
N CYS A 5 -0.03 21.77 -6.02
CA CYS A 5 -0.62 20.45 -5.84
C CYS A 5 -1.24 20.23 -4.46
N ASN A 6 -2.55 20.03 -4.45
CA ASN A 6 -3.34 19.76 -3.26
C ASN A 6 -3.42 18.24 -3.02
N SER A 7 -3.13 17.78 -1.81
CA SER A 7 -3.24 16.37 -1.42
C SER A 7 -4.67 15.81 -1.50
N THR A 8 -5.68 16.66 -1.67
CA THR A 8 -7.08 16.26 -1.81
C THR A 8 -7.52 16.05 -3.26
N THR A 9 -6.66 16.35 -4.25
CA THR A 9 -6.98 16.15 -5.67
C THR A 9 -6.15 14.99 -6.21
N PRO A 10 -6.74 13.82 -6.48
CA PRO A 10 -6.01 12.65 -7.00
C PRO A 10 -5.19 12.95 -8.27
N ASP A 11 -5.71 13.84 -9.12
CA ASP A 11 -5.07 14.31 -10.35
C ASP A 11 -3.74 15.05 -10.11
N CYS A 12 -3.30 15.24 -8.87
CA CYS A 12 -1.95 15.71 -8.57
C CYS A 12 -0.87 14.65 -8.69
N PHE A 13 -1.24 13.39 -8.49
CA PHE A 13 -0.29 12.27 -8.40
C PHE A 13 -0.56 11.21 -9.47
N PHE A 14 -1.81 11.14 -9.92
CA PHE A 14 -2.27 10.18 -10.91
C PHE A 14 -2.69 10.88 -12.20
N LEU A 15 -2.68 10.13 -13.30
CA LEU A 15 -3.29 10.54 -14.54
C LEU A 15 -4.79 10.75 -14.34
N PRO A 16 -5.39 11.73 -15.03
CA PRO A 16 -6.82 12.00 -14.88
C PRO A 16 -7.64 10.75 -15.24
N ILE A 17 -8.77 10.58 -14.55
CA ILE A 17 -9.71 9.48 -14.82
C ILE A 17 -10.22 9.54 -16.26
N THR A 18 -10.34 10.73 -16.83
CA THR A 18 -10.72 10.94 -18.23
C THR A 18 -10.06 12.19 -18.79
N ASN A 19 -9.78 12.18 -20.10
CA ASN A 19 -9.39 13.37 -20.85
C ASN A 19 -10.60 14.13 -21.42
N CYS A 20 -11.81 13.60 -21.23
CA CYS A 20 -13.04 14.24 -21.66
C CYS A 20 -13.38 15.39 -20.71
N SER A 21 -13.94 16.47 -21.27
CA SER A 21 -14.63 17.47 -20.46
C SER A 21 -15.80 16.81 -19.74
N ILE A 22 -15.76 16.72 -18.42
CA ILE A 22 -16.88 16.22 -17.63
C ILE A 22 -17.89 17.36 -17.56
N PRO A 23 -19.06 17.26 -18.22
CA PRO A 23 -20.06 18.30 -18.08
C PRO A 23 -20.54 18.32 -16.63
N SER A 24 -20.55 19.49 -16.00
CA SER A 24 -21.11 19.67 -14.66
C SER A 24 -22.63 19.46 -14.61
N LYS A 25 -23.25 19.24 -15.78
CA LYS A 25 -24.70 19.11 -15.98
C LYS A 25 -24.98 17.92 -16.88
N VAL A 26 -25.85 17.02 -16.44
CA VAL A 26 -26.36 15.87 -17.19
C VAL A 26 -27.88 15.93 -17.11
N ASP A 27 -28.58 15.68 -18.22
CA ASP A 27 -30.06 15.69 -18.29
C ASP A 27 -30.72 17.02 -17.87
N GLY A 28 -30.81 17.99 -18.80
CA GLY A 28 -31.62 19.19 -18.60
C GLY A 28 -31.21 20.07 -17.40
N ASN A 29 -29.91 20.37 -17.27
CA ASN A 29 -29.32 21.24 -16.22
C ASN A 29 -29.10 20.60 -14.83
N GLN A 30 -29.28 19.29 -14.63
CA GLN A 30 -29.05 18.68 -13.31
C GLN A 30 -27.56 18.39 -13.06
N THR A 31 -27.03 18.85 -11.93
CA THR A 31 -25.71 18.43 -11.44
C THR A 31 -25.87 17.08 -10.75
N ILE A 32 -25.30 16.01 -11.32
CA ILE A 32 -25.25 14.72 -10.63
C ILE A 32 -24.12 14.77 -9.61
N THR A 33 -24.47 14.90 -8.33
CA THR A 33 -23.53 14.71 -7.23
C THR A 33 -23.52 13.25 -6.82
N ILE A 34 -22.46 12.52 -7.18
CA ILE A 34 -22.23 11.16 -6.70
C ILE A 34 -21.61 11.23 -5.31
N ASN A 35 -22.43 11.13 -4.28
CA ASN A 35 -21.94 10.99 -2.91
C ASN A 35 -21.65 9.51 -2.63
N ALA A 36 -20.42 9.21 -2.21
CA ALA A 36 -20.07 7.88 -1.72
C ALA A 36 -20.82 7.61 -0.40
N LYS A 37 -22.01 7.00 -0.48
CA LYS A 37 -22.71 6.46 0.69
C LYS A 37 -22.10 5.12 1.06
N PHE A 38 -20.99 5.16 1.81
CA PHE A 38 -20.37 3.97 2.38
C PHE A 38 -21.43 3.19 3.19
N GLY A 39 -21.63 1.90 2.86
CA GLY A 39 -22.63 1.03 3.51
C GLY A 39 -24.00 0.92 2.82
N HIS A 40 -24.26 1.67 1.73
CA HIS A 40 -25.52 1.54 1.00
C HIS A 40 -25.62 0.20 0.22
N TRP A 41 -24.48 -0.33 -0.20
CA TRP A 41 -24.40 -1.56 -0.96
C TRP A 41 -24.00 -2.71 -0.03
N SER A 42 -24.96 -3.60 0.26
CA SER A 42 -24.74 -4.80 1.07
C SER A 42 -24.18 -5.98 0.27
N LYS A 43 -24.14 -5.85 -1.06
CA LYS A 43 -23.63 -6.86 -1.99
C LYS A 43 -22.61 -6.23 -2.93
N SER A 44 -21.58 -7.01 -3.26
CA SER A 44 -20.66 -6.72 -4.35
C SER A 44 -21.41 -6.52 -5.65
N ILE A 45 -21.13 -5.41 -6.34
CA ILE A 45 -21.73 -5.09 -7.64
C ILE A 45 -20.68 -5.39 -8.70
N ILE A 46 -20.98 -6.35 -9.56
CA ILE A 46 -20.19 -6.69 -10.75
C ILE A 46 -21.08 -6.44 -11.97
N PRO A 47 -20.64 -5.61 -12.93
CA PRO A 47 -21.35 -5.44 -14.19
C PRO A 47 -21.58 -6.79 -14.89
N SER A 48 -22.70 -6.92 -15.61
CA SER A 48 -23.06 -8.17 -16.32
C SER A 48 -21.94 -8.68 -17.23
N THR A 49 -21.23 -7.76 -17.89
CA THR A 49 -20.06 -8.04 -18.75
C THR A 49 -18.92 -8.78 -18.04
N PHE A 50 -18.83 -8.67 -16.70
CA PHE A 50 -17.76 -9.28 -15.90
C PHE A 50 -18.26 -10.38 -14.95
N GLN A 51 -19.46 -10.93 -15.16
CA GLN A 51 -20.03 -11.96 -14.28
C GLN A 51 -19.20 -13.25 -14.17
N ASN A 52 -18.37 -13.56 -15.18
CA ASN A 52 -17.45 -14.70 -15.15
C ASN A 52 -16.18 -14.45 -14.32
N GLN A 53 -16.02 -13.24 -13.77
CA GLN A 53 -14.86 -12.85 -12.97
C GLN A 53 -15.25 -12.69 -11.50
N THR A 54 -14.28 -12.85 -10.61
CA THR A 54 -14.52 -12.58 -9.18
C THR A 54 -14.67 -11.08 -8.93
N PHE A 55 -15.39 -10.71 -7.86
CA PHE A 55 -15.48 -9.30 -7.46
C PHE A 55 -14.11 -8.68 -7.21
N ASN A 56 -13.18 -9.46 -6.61
CA ASN A 56 -11.82 -9.01 -6.37
C ASN A 56 -11.09 -8.70 -7.67
N TRP A 57 -11.18 -9.58 -8.68
CA TRP A 57 -10.60 -9.31 -9.99
C TRP A 57 -11.14 -8.01 -10.59
N TYR A 58 -12.46 -7.80 -10.57
CA TYR A 58 -13.08 -6.59 -11.10
C TYR A 58 -12.62 -5.32 -10.37
N ARG A 59 -12.59 -5.37 -9.03
CA ARG A 59 -12.11 -4.27 -8.18
C ARG A 59 -10.66 -3.91 -8.49
N VAL A 60 -9.80 -4.91 -8.65
CA VAL A 60 -8.38 -4.75 -9.00
C VAL A 60 -8.23 -3.96 -10.32
N GLN A 61 -9.03 -4.25 -11.34
CA GLN A 61 -8.98 -3.51 -12.61
C GLN A 61 -9.29 -2.02 -12.44
N ILE A 62 -10.29 -1.69 -11.61
CA ILE A 62 -10.65 -0.30 -11.33
C ILE A 62 -9.52 0.41 -10.59
N ILE A 63 -8.99 -0.20 -9.53
CA ILE A 63 -7.94 0.39 -8.69
C ILE A 63 -6.67 0.61 -9.52
N PHE A 64 -6.29 -0.36 -10.35
CA PHE A 64 -5.15 -0.23 -11.25
C PHE A 64 -5.30 0.96 -12.21
N TYR A 65 -6.50 1.16 -12.77
CA TYR A 65 -6.80 2.32 -13.62
C TYR A 65 -6.70 3.65 -12.88
N LEU A 66 -7.16 3.71 -11.63
CA LEU A 66 -7.14 4.93 -10.81
C LEU A 66 -5.73 5.30 -10.34
N ILE A 67 -4.82 4.34 -10.18
CA ILE A 67 -3.48 4.52 -9.58
C ILE A 67 -2.39 4.66 -10.66
N ARG A 68 -2.76 4.99 -11.90
CA ARG A 68 -1.79 5.28 -12.96
C ARG A 68 -1.00 6.54 -12.61
N TYR A 69 0.25 6.37 -12.19
CA TYR A 69 1.11 7.50 -11.83
C TYR A 69 1.26 8.50 -12.97
N LYS A 70 1.30 9.79 -12.62
CA LYS A 70 1.88 10.77 -13.52
C LYS A 70 3.38 10.50 -13.71
N PRO A 71 3.95 10.82 -14.90
CA PRO A 71 5.38 10.65 -15.15
C PRO A 71 6.26 11.31 -14.07
N GLU A 72 5.92 12.52 -13.64
CA GLU A 72 6.64 13.25 -12.60
C GLU A 72 6.57 12.59 -11.22
N THR A 73 5.43 11.96 -10.90
CA THR A 73 5.21 11.24 -9.63
C THR A 73 6.00 9.93 -9.64
N LEU A 74 5.94 9.18 -10.74
CA LEU A 74 6.75 7.97 -10.89
C LEU A 74 8.24 8.30 -10.84
N ALA A 75 8.68 9.36 -11.53
CA ALA A 75 10.08 9.80 -11.47
C ALA A 75 10.50 10.18 -10.04
N HIS A 76 9.61 10.81 -9.27
CA HIS A 76 9.87 11.09 -7.86
C HIS A 76 10.05 9.81 -7.03
N VAL A 77 9.14 8.84 -7.17
CA VAL A 77 9.20 7.54 -6.49
C VAL A 77 10.50 6.81 -6.83
N LEU A 78 10.84 6.70 -8.11
CA LEU A 78 12.06 6.03 -8.57
C LEU A 78 13.32 6.73 -8.06
N ASN A 79 13.32 8.06 -8.00
CA ASN A 79 14.44 8.84 -7.46
C ASN A 79 14.56 8.70 -5.93
N ALA A 80 13.45 8.56 -5.21
CA ALA A 80 13.48 8.30 -3.77
C ALA A 80 14.09 6.93 -3.46
N ILE A 81 13.75 5.92 -4.27
CA ILE A 81 14.33 4.57 -4.21
C ILE A 81 15.82 4.60 -4.53
N SER A 82 16.20 5.22 -5.65
CA SER A 82 17.59 5.21 -6.13
C SER A 82 18.59 5.86 -5.18
N LYS A 83 18.15 6.86 -4.42
CA LYS A 83 18.97 7.55 -3.42
C LYS A 83 19.22 6.73 -2.15
N GLN A 84 18.34 5.78 -1.83
CA GLN A 84 18.34 5.12 -0.52
C GLN A 84 18.72 3.65 -0.61
N PHE A 85 18.47 3.02 -1.75
CA PHE A 85 18.77 1.60 -1.93
C PHE A 85 20.12 1.40 -2.61
N GLN A 86 20.78 0.31 -2.21
CA GLN A 86 22.03 -0.17 -2.78
C GLN A 86 21.89 -1.67 -3.10
N PRO A 87 21.70 -2.06 -4.37
CA PRO A 87 21.70 -1.22 -5.59
C PRO A 87 20.51 -0.25 -5.74
N SER A 88 20.64 0.76 -6.61
CA SER A 88 19.75 1.93 -6.74
C SER A 88 18.42 1.69 -7.48
N SER A 89 17.97 0.45 -7.58
CA SER A 89 16.67 0.08 -8.15
C SER A 89 16.04 -1.01 -7.31
N ILE A 90 14.73 -0.95 -7.09
CA ILE A 90 14.00 -2.01 -6.38
C ILE A 90 14.08 -3.34 -7.13
N ASP A 91 14.11 -3.30 -8.47
CA ASP A 91 14.15 -4.50 -9.30
C ASP A 91 15.43 -5.32 -9.09
N LEU A 92 16.50 -4.64 -8.67
CA LEU A 92 17.81 -5.26 -8.40
C LEU A 92 17.87 -5.90 -7.00
N HIS A 93 16.80 -5.81 -6.21
CA HIS A 93 16.67 -6.48 -4.92
C HIS A 93 15.80 -7.73 -4.98
N HIS A 94 15.29 -8.10 -6.16
CA HIS A 94 14.53 -9.34 -6.31
C HIS A 94 15.41 -10.59 -6.08
N PRO A 95 14.89 -11.63 -5.40
CA PRO A 95 13.61 -11.64 -4.71
C PRO A 95 13.65 -10.91 -3.35
N TYR A 96 12.56 -10.25 -2.94
CA TYR A 96 12.41 -9.67 -1.60
C TYR A 96 11.00 -9.80 -1.02
N ILE A 97 10.93 -9.63 0.30
CA ILE A 97 9.70 -9.71 1.10
C ILE A 97 9.34 -8.32 1.57
N ALA A 98 8.08 -7.90 1.37
CA ALA A 98 7.54 -6.70 1.99
C ALA A 98 6.71 -7.08 3.22
N VAL A 99 6.93 -6.40 4.34
CA VAL A 99 6.18 -6.58 5.58
C VAL A 99 5.60 -5.25 6.03
N TYR A 100 4.26 -5.17 6.10
CA TYR A 100 3.56 -4.01 6.65
C TYR A 100 2.99 -4.32 8.03
N VAL A 101 3.41 -3.54 9.03
CA VAL A 101 2.95 -3.69 10.41
C VAL A 101 2.12 -2.48 10.84
N ARG A 102 0.81 -2.70 11.01
CA ARG A 102 -0.13 -1.71 11.56
C ARG A 102 -0.28 -1.86 13.07
N ARG A 103 -0.01 -0.82 13.84
CA ARG A 103 -0.07 -0.80 15.32
C ARG A 103 -0.67 0.46 15.94
N SER A 104 -0.89 1.51 15.16
CA SER A 104 -1.36 2.81 15.67
C SER A 104 -2.81 2.79 16.19
N ASP A 105 -3.47 3.95 16.08
CA ASP A 105 -4.85 4.24 16.45
C ASP A 105 -5.90 3.15 16.13
N LYS A 106 -5.69 2.28 15.14
CA LYS A 106 -6.63 1.19 14.82
C LYS A 106 -6.83 0.18 15.94
N VAL A 107 -5.80 -0.12 16.74
CA VAL A 107 -5.93 -1.03 17.89
C VAL A 107 -6.65 -0.32 19.04
N ARG A 108 -6.30 0.95 19.30
CA ARG A 108 -6.96 1.77 20.34
C ARG A 108 -8.43 2.04 20.03
N LYS A 109 -8.79 2.16 18.74
CA LYS A 109 -10.16 2.37 18.25
C LYS A 109 -10.92 1.07 17.99
N LYS A 110 -10.36 -0.10 18.32
CA LYS A 110 -10.96 -1.44 18.11
C LYS A 110 -11.30 -1.77 16.65
N GLU A 111 -10.70 -1.07 15.68
CA GLU A 111 -10.80 -1.43 14.25
C GLU A 111 -9.99 -2.70 13.94
N MET A 112 -8.97 -2.98 14.75
CA MET A 112 -8.25 -4.25 14.78
C MET A 112 -8.47 -4.91 16.13
N SER A 113 -8.76 -6.21 16.14
CA SER A 113 -9.00 -6.97 17.36
C SER A 113 -7.77 -7.06 18.26
N ARG A 114 -6.57 -6.96 17.68
CA ARG A 114 -5.29 -6.90 18.40
C ARG A 114 -4.18 -6.28 17.56
N ALA A 115 -3.15 -5.79 18.24
CA ALA A 115 -1.84 -5.57 17.62
C ALA A 115 -1.11 -6.91 17.49
N PHE A 116 -0.42 -7.13 16.37
CA PHE A 116 0.44 -8.30 16.18
C PHE A 116 1.91 -7.91 16.35
N THR A 117 2.70 -8.78 16.97
CA THR A 117 4.15 -8.57 17.10
C THR A 117 4.83 -8.79 15.75
N LEU A 118 5.99 -8.17 15.49
CA LEU A 118 6.69 -8.38 14.21
C LEU A 118 7.06 -9.87 14.03
N LYS A 119 7.38 -10.56 15.12
CA LYS A 119 7.66 -12.00 15.12
C LYS A 119 6.50 -12.82 14.54
N GLN A 120 5.25 -12.47 14.88
CA GLN A 120 4.07 -13.17 14.34
C GLN A 120 3.94 -13.04 12.82
N TYR A 121 4.43 -11.96 12.22
CA TYR A 121 4.49 -11.82 10.76
C TYR A 121 5.63 -12.70 10.19
N PHE A 122 6.81 -12.67 10.80
CA PHE A 122 7.97 -13.48 10.38
C PHE A 122 7.68 -14.98 10.42
N ASP A 123 7.01 -15.46 11.47
CA ASP A 123 6.66 -16.88 11.62
C ASP A 123 5.78 -17.41 10.47
N LEU A 124 5.10 -16.53 9.69
CA LEU A 124 4.27 -16.94 8.55
C LEU A 124 5.06 -17.30 7.30
N PHE A 125 6.24 -16.70 7.12
CA PHE A 125 6.99 -16.79 5.85
C PHE A 125 8.41 -17.31 6.01
N ASP A 126 8.99 -17.32 7.22
CA ASP A 126 10.42 -17.60 7.43
C ASP A 126 10.88 -18.94 6.82
N ALA A 127 10.07 -19.99 6.94
CA ALA A 127 10.36 -21.28 6.33
C ALA A 127 10.40 -21.20 4.80
N HIS A 128 9.40 -20.56 4.18
CA HIS A 128 9.32 -20.39 2.73
C HIS A 128 10.43 -19.47 2.20
N ALA A 129 10.75 -18.39 2.93
CA ALA A 129 11.83 -17.48 2.59
C ALA A 129 13.18 -18.20 2.58
N ARG A 130 13.47 -19.01 3.61
CA ARG A 130 14.70 -19.80 3.67
C ARG A 130 14.79 -20.83 2.56
N GLN A 131 13.70 -21.55 2.29
CA GLN A 131 13.63 -22.53 1.20
C GLN A 131 13.86 -21.87 -0.17
N ALA A 132 13.33 -20.67 -0.38
CA ALA A 132 13.48 -19.91 -1.62
C ALA A 132 14.73 -18.99 -1.64
N ASN A 133 15.57 -19.04 -0.60
CA ASN A 133 16.75 -18.19 -0.41
C ASN A 133 16.48 -16.67 -0.53
N ILE A 134 15.36 -16.19 0.04
CA ILE A 134 14.98 -14.78 0.05
C ILE A 134 15.45 -14.15 1.36
N SER A 135 16.53 -13.37 1.30
CA SER A 135 17.12 -12.69 2.45
C SER A 135 16.80 -11.19 2.52
N THR A 136 16.37 -10.58 1.41
CA THR A 136 16.05 -9.15 1.39
C THR A 136 14.64 -8.89 1.90
N ILE A 137 14.51 -7.95 2.84
CA ILE A 137 13.22 -7.58 3.43
C ILE A 137 13.04 -6.07 3.44
N TYR A 138 11.85 -5.61 3.10
CA TYR A 138 11.41 -4.24 3.27
C TYR A 138 10.33 -4.20 4.36
N ILE A 139 10.50 -3.35 5.36
CA ILE A 139 9.54 -3.20 6.46
C ILE A 139 8.95 -1.79 6.42
N ASN A 140 7.63 -1.72 6.36
CA ASN A 140 6.86 -0.49 6.51
C ASN A 140 5.99 -0.56 7.78
N SER A 141 6.02 0.51 8.57
CA SER A 141 5.32 0.61 9.84
C SER A 141 5.26 2.06 10.28
N GLU A 142 4.14 2.47 10.86
CA GLU A 142 4.02 3.77 11.54
C GLU A 142 4.51 3.74 13.01
N ASP A 143 5.00 2.60 13.49
CA ASP A 143 5.55 2.41 14.83
C ASP A 143 7.05 2.12 14.75
N GLU A 144 7.87 3.05 15.24
CA GLU A 144 9.34 2.92 15.27
C GLU A 144 9.82 1.69 16.05
N LYS A 145 9.05 1.22 17.04
CA LYS A 145 9.41 0.03 17.83
C LYS A 145 9.50 -1.24 16.99
N VAL A 146 8.79 -1.28 15.86
CA VAL A 146 8.87 -2.40 14.91
C VAL A 146 10.28 -2.60 14.37
N PHE A 147 11.04 -1.51 14.15
CA PHE A 147 12.42 -1.62 13.66
C PHE A 147 13.38 -2.13 14.73
N ASN A 148 13.12 -1.84 16.01
CA ASN A 148 13.87 -2.44 17.11
C ASN A 148 13.58 -3.94 17.26
N GLU A 149 12.32 -4.35 17.06
CA GLU A 149 11.95 -5.77 17.00
C GLU A 149 12.64 -6.49 15.85
N PHE A 150 12.78 -5.84 14.68
CA PHE A 150 13.50 -6.41 13.56
C PHE A 150 14.96 -6.72 13.92
N VAL A 151 15.65 -5.79 14.60
CA VAL A 151 17.04 -6.01 15.05
C VAL A 151 17.14 -7.26 15.95
N GLN A 152 16.18 -7.44 16.87
CA GLN A 152 16.15 -8.61 17.75
C GLN A 152 15.88 -9.90 16.97
N ILE A 153 14.84 -9.92 16.12
CA ILE A 153 14.49 -11.08 15.29
C ILE A 153 15.67 -11.46 14.39
N ASN A 154 16.31 -10.48 13.74
CA ASN A 154 17.41 -10.78 12.83
C ASN A 154 18.62 -11.35 13.57
N LYS A 155 18.88 -10.91 14.83
CA LYS A 155 19.90 -11.52 15.68
C LYS A 155 19.59 -12.99 15.97
N GLU A 156 18.34 -13.32 16.31
CA GLU A 156 17.90 -14.72 16.51
C GLU A 156 18.04 -15.56 15.23
N LYS A 157 17.81 -14.94 14.07
CA LYS A 157 17.95 -15.56 12.74
C LYS A 157 19.38 -15.54 12.21
N GLN A 158 20.37 -15.25 13.05
CA GLN A 158 21.81 -15.22 12.72
C GLN A 158 22.17 -14.22 11.60
N GLY A 159 21.47 -13.09 11.54
CA GLY A 159 21.72 -12.05 10.55
C GLY A 159 21.27 -12.41 9.13
N TYR A 160 20.41 -13.43 8.97
CA TYR A 160 19.97 -13.90 7.66
C TYR A 160 19.31 -12.81 6.80
N TYR A 161 18.55 -11.89 7.41
CA TYR A 161 17.78 -10.88 6.67
C TYR A 161 18.55 -9.56 6.48
N LYS A 162 18.51 -9.03 5.27
CA LYS A 162 19.00 -7.69 4.91
C LYS A 162 17.80 -6.73 4.80
N LEU A 163 17.77 -5.71 5.67
CA LEU A 163 16.71 -4.70 5.65
C LEU A 163 16.95 -3.64 4.56
N LEU A 164 15.96 -3.47 3.68
CA LEU A 164 15.77 -2.28 2.86
C LEU A 164 15.11 -1.21 3.71
N ASN A 165 15.76 -0.08 3.85
CA ASN A 165 15.28 1.01 4.67
C ASN A 165 15.03 2.26 3.82
N LEU A 166 13.79 2.77 3.88
CA LEU A 166 13.45 4.09 3.35
C LEU A 166 13.27 5.05 4.51
N THR A 167 14.14 6.04 4.62
CA THR A 167 14.10 7.09 5.63
C THR A 167 12.97 8.06 5.30
N LEU A 168 11.78 7.72 5.77
CA LEU A 168 10.56 8.53 5.68
C LEU A 168 10.11 8.96 7.07
N PRO A 169 9.34 10.05 7.20
CA PRO A 169 8.69 10.38 8.46
C PRO A 169 7.68 9.29 8.83
N ARG A 170 8.03 8.44 9.82
CA ARG A 170 7.26 7.23 10.16
C ARG A 170 6.16 7.42 11.22
N ASN A 171 5.83 8.63 11.64
CA ASN A 171 4.83 8.86 12.71
C ASN A 171 3.64 9.70 12.22
N ILE A 172 3.12 9.40 11.03
CA ILE A 172 2.00 10.15 10.46
C ILE A 172 0.71 9.33 10.58
N VAL A 173 -0.18 9.79 11.45
CA VAL A 173 -1.54 9.26 11.59
C VAL A 173 -2.51 10.18 10.86
N PHE A 174 -3.65 9.66 10.39
CA PHE A 174 -4.63 10.46 9.65
C PHE A 174 -5.04 11.75 10.39
N GLY A 175 -5.16 11.68 11.72
CA GLY A 175 -5.48 12.84 12.56
C GLY A 175 -4.41 13.93 12.57
N SER A 176 -3.14 13.65 12.26
CA SER A 176 -2.12 14.69 12.14
C SER A 176 -2.12 15.37 10.76
N LEU A 177 -2.66 14.71 9.73
CA LEU A 177 -2.76 15.27 8.37
C LEU A 177 -3.67 16.50 8.30
N ILE A 178 -4.71 16.58 9.14
CA ILE A 178 -5.70 17.67 9.07
C ILE A 178 -5.10 19.04 9.45
N HIS A 179 -4.01 19.05 10.22
CA HIS A 179 -3.34 20.27 10.70
C HIS A 179 -2.11 20.65 9.85
N MET A 180 -1.80 19.89 8.80
CA MET A 180 -0.64 20.11 7.95
C MET A 180 -0.95 21.03 6.76
N THR A 181 0.06 21.76 6.32
CA THR A 181 -0.04 22.57 5.08
C THR A 181 -0.24 21.67 3.86
N LYS A 182 -0.75 22.23 2.75
CA LYS A 182 -0.91 21.49 1.49
C LYS A 182 0.39 20.84 1.02
N GLN A 183 1.49 21.59 1.09
CA GLN A 183 2.81 21.12 0.69
C GLN A 183 3.29 19.95 1.55
N GLN A 184 3.09 20.02 2.87
CA GLN A 184 3.44 18.94 3.79
C GLN A 184 2.64 17.67 3.48
N ARG A 185 1.32 17.79 3.29
CA ARG A 185 0.48 16.64 2.91
C ARG A 185 0.88 16.06 1.56
N GLY A 186 1.20 16.89 0.57
CA GLY A 186 1.66 16.44 -0.73
C GLY A 186 2.95 15.63 -0.66
N LYS A 187 3.91 16.06 0.18
CA LYS A 187 5.13 15.30 0.46
C LYS A 187 4.81 13.92 1.04
N ILE A 188 3.94 13.87 2.04
CA ILE A 188 3.54 12.62 2.70
C ILE A 188 2.86 11.66 1.73
N VAL A 189 2.01 12.17 0.83
CA VAL A 189 1.40 11.35 -0.22
C VAL A 189 2.49 10.73 -1.10
N LEU A 190 3.49 11.49 -1.55
CA LEU A 190 4.59 10.95 -2.35
C LEU A 190 5.40 9.87 -1.61
N GLU A 191 5.56 10.02 -0.30
CA GLU A 191 6.23 9.04 0.55
C GLU A 191 5.40 7.74 0.63
N PHE A 192 4.08 7.83 0.86
CA PHE A 192 3.19 6.67 0.77
C PHE A 192 3.20 6.05 -0.63
N LEU A 193 3.19 6.82 -1.71
CA LEU A 193 3.25 6.25 -3.06
C LEU A 193 4.58 5.53 -3.33
N THR A 194 5.66 5.95 -2.67
CA THR A 194 6.95 5.25 -2.71
C THR A 194 6.86 3.91 -2.00
N ASP A 195 6.30 3.87 -0.80
CA ASP A 195 6.08 2.63 -0.05
C ASP A 195 5.15 1.67 -0.80
N LEU A 196 4.04 2.18 -1.37
CA LEU A 196 3.12 1.39 -2.18
C LEU A 196 3.81 0.77 -3.39
N PHE A 197 4.67 1.53 -4.08
CA PHE A 197 5.43 1.02 -5.22
C PHE A 197 6.36 -0.12 -4.80
N ILE A 198 7.07 0.02 -3.68
CA ILE A 198 7.97 -1.03 -3.18
C ILE A 198 7.16 -2.25 -2.75
N GLU A 199 6.14 -2.09 -1.92
CA GLU A 199 5.37 -3.21 -1.41
C GLU A 199 4.60 -3.98 -2.51
N ALA A 200 4.06 -3.27 -3.51
CA ALA A 200 3.36 -3.89 -4.62
C ALA A 200 4.27 -4.70 -5.55
N ASN A 201 5.55 -4.32 -5.66
CA ASN A 201 6.51 -5.03 -6.50
C ASN A 201 7.14 -6.24 -5.81
N ALA A 202 7.09 -6.34 -4.48
CA ALA A 202 7.68 -7.43 -3.72
C ALA A 202 7.26 -8.83 -4.20
N ASP A 203 8.11 -9.83 -3.98
CA ASP A 203 7.81 -11.21 -4.38
C ASP A 203 6.85 -11.85 -3.37
N LEU A 204 7.10 -11.63 -2.08
CA LEU A 204 6.22 -12.00 -0.99
C LEU A 204 5.72 -10.74 -0.26
N HIS A 205 4.48 -10.76 0.21
CA HIS A 205 3.94 -9.71 1.07
C HIS A 205 3.25 -10.28 2.30
N VAL A 206 3.43 -9.60 3.42
CA VAL A 206 2.97 -10.00 4.74
C VAL A 206 2.35 -8.79 5.43
N GLY A 207 1.12 -8.94 5.94
CA GLY A 207 0.42 -7.82 6.58
C GLY A 207 -0.92 -8.22 7.20
N THR A 208 -1.74 -7.22 7.54
CA THR A 208 -3.10 -7.41 8.09
C THR A 208 -4.13 -6.89 7.10
N LEU A 209 -4.97 -7.79 6.56
CA LEU A 209 -5.98 -7.44 5.57
C LEU A 209 -7.15 -6.62 6.13
N THR A 210 -7.26 -6.48 7.45
CA THR A 210 -8.09 -5.42 8.07
C THR A 210 -7.58 -4.00 7.80
N SER A 211 -6.29 -3.83 7.47
CA SER A 211 -5.72 -2.56 7.04
C SER A 211 -6.12 -2.23 5.59
N ASN A 212 -6.63 -1.01 5.36
CA ASN A 212 -6.86 -0.49 4.01
C ASN A 212 -5.57 -0.51 3.17
N TRP A 213 -4.42 -0.26 3.81
CA TRP A 213 -3.12 -0.26 3.15
C TRP A 213 -2.78 -1.63 2.58
N CYS A 214 -2.84 -2.68 3.40
CA CYS A 214 -2.54 -4.04 2.96
C CYS A 214 -3.49 -4.51 1.86
N ARG A 215 -4.78 -4.20 1.95
CA ARG A 215 -5.74 -4.52 0.87
C ARG A 215 -5.39 -3.83 -0.44
N LEU A 216 -5.04 -2.55 -0.37
CA LEU A 216 -4.60 -1.80 -1.55
C LEU A 216 -3.35 -2.43 -2.16
N VAL A 217 -2.35 -2.76 -1.34
CA VAL A 217 -1.12 -3.42 -1.81
C VAL A 217 -1.44 -4.77 -2.45
N ASP A 218 -2.26 -5.59 -1.81
CA ASP A 218 -2.67 -6.90 -2.34
C ASP A 218 -3.40 -6.76 -3.70
N GLU A 219 -4.31 -5.79 -3.81
CA GLU A 219 -4.99 -5.47 -5.07
C GLU A 219 -4.00 -5.05 -6.16
N MET A 220 -3.01 -4.22 -5.84
CA MET A 220 -1.97 -3.82 -6.79
C MET A 220 -1.06 -4.98 -7.20
N ARG A 221 -0.68 -5.85 -6.26
CA ARG A 221 0.10 -7.08 -6.54
C ARG A 221 -0.63 -7.98 -7.53
N LEU A 222 -1.93 -8.19 -7.32
CA LEU A 222 -2.78 -8.96 -8.24
C LEU A 222 -2.85 -8.31 -9.62
N ALA A 223 -2.96 -6.98 -9.70
CA ALA A 223 -2.93 -6.26 -10.98
C ALA A 223 -1.62 -6.47 -11.75
N LEU A 224 -0.50 -6.57 -11.02
CA LEU A 224 0.83 -6.84 -11.57
C LEU A 224 1.08 -8.34 -11.85
N GLY A 225 0.06 -9.20 -11.71
CA GLY A 225 0.16 -10.63 -11.98
C GLY A 225 0.88 -11.44 -10.91
N LYS A 226 1.09 -10.89 -9.70
CA LYS A 226 1.66 -11.64 -8.57
C LYS A 226 0.59 -12.57 -8.00
N LEU A 227 0.77 -13.88 -8.18
CA LEU A 227 -0.19 -14.90 -7.75
C LEU A 227 0.13 -15.52 -6.38
N ILE A 228 1.28 -15.20 -5.79
CA ILE A 228 1.68 -15.75 -4.49
C ILE A 228 0.77 -15.19 -3.40
N PRO A 229 0.16 -16.05 -2.55
CA PRO A 229 -0.76 -15.61 -1.51
C PRO A 229 -0.16 -14.59 -0.54
N PHE A 230 -1.02 -13.64 -0.14
CA PHE A 230 -0.72 -12.66 0.89
C PHE A 230 -0.67 -13.33 2.27
N TYR A 231 0.46 -13.24 2.97
CA TYR A 231 0.58 -13.81 4.31
C TYR A 231 -0.08 -12.89 5.34
N THR A 232 -0.97 -13.44 6.15
CA THR A 232 -1.62 -12.67 7.21
C THR A 232 -1.73 -13.44 8.52
N PRO A 233 -1.46 -12.80 9.67
CA PRO A 233 -1.64 -13.43 10.98
C PRO A 233 -3.12 -13.44 11.42
N GLU A 234 -4.02 -12.87 10.61
CA GLU A 234 -5.45 -12.83 10.86
C GLU A 234 -6.11 -14.17 10.49
N GLN A 235 -6.68 -14.86 11.49
CA GLN A 235 -7.25 -16.20 11.32
C GLN A 235 -8.45 -16.24 10.37
N ILE A 236 -9.20 -15.13 10.26
CA ILE A 236 -10.43 -15.02 9.45
C ILE A 236 -10.13 -15.08 7.94
N TYR A 237 -8.87 -14.83 7.56
CA TYR A 237 -8.43 -14.76 6.16
C TYR A 237 -7.48 -15.91 5.77
N ARG A 238 -7.33 -16.92 6.63
CA ARG A 238 -6.65 -18.17 6.25
C ARG A 238 -7.59 -18.97 5.37
N VAL A 239 -7.35 -18.94 4.06
CA VAL A 239 -7.93 -19.87 3.09
C VAL A 239 -7.15 -21.18 3.17
#